data_AF-A0A1P8M5K2-F1
#
_entry.id   AF-A0A1P8M5K2-F1
#
_cell.length_a   1.000
_cell.length_b   1.000
_cell.length_c   1.000
_cell.angle_alpha   90.00
_cell.angle_beta   90.00
_cell.angle_gamma   90.00
#
_symmetry.space_group_name_H-M   'P 1'
#
loop_
_entity.id
_entity.type
_entity.pdbx_description
1 polymer ?
#
loop_
_entity_poly.entity_id
_entity_poly.type
_entity_poly.pdbx_seq_one_letter_code
_entity_poly.pdbx_strand_id
1 'polypeptide(L)'
;MSENKWAGRKVTTARAKLTHLLPSPCYRCGRTITGDPQIDGDTWDVDHATSRVEGGGHDLQNLAISHSLCNRRHGGKLGNQRKAKAKTIRMIESERTVKFWSVADLKSLIRVFQRRHDNPAARPLSFLSPKVAA
;
A
#
# COMPACT_ATOMS: atom_id res chain seq x y z
N MET A 1 1.62 -13.55 17.82
CA MET A 1 3.06 -13.66 17.47
C MET A 1 3.17 -13.88 15.97
N SER A 2 3.91 -13.07 15.22
CA SER A 2 3.87 -13.07 13.74
C SER A 2 4.60 -14.28 13.14
N GLU A 3 3.87 -15.34 12.83
CA GLU A 3 4.40 -16.59 12.24
C GLU A 3 5.11 -16.42 10.88
N ASN A 4 4.90 -15.27 10.22
CA ASN A 4 5.35 -14.99 8.86
C ASN A 4 6.64 -14.16 8.76
N LYS A 5 7.54 -14.12 9.75
CA LYS A 5 8.80 -13.35 9.60
C LYS A 5 9.85 -14.15 8.81
N TRP A 6 10.20 -13.69 7.60
CA TRP A 6 11.33 -14.18 6.81
C TRP A 6 12.63 -13.54 7.31
N ALA A 7 13.29 -14.19 8.27
CA ALA A 7 14.55 -13.73 8.86
C ALA A 7 15.25 -14.86 9.64
N GLY A 8 16.50 -14.61 10.06
CA GLY A 8 17.24 -15.46 10.99
C GLY A 8 17.42 -16.89 10.49
N ARG A 9 17.22 -17.87 11.37
CA ARG A 9 17.47 -19.30 11.09
C ARG A 9 16.72 -19.81 9.87
N LYS A 10 15.50 -19.32 9.57
CA LYS A 10 14.76 -19.70 8.36
C LYS A 10 15.55 -19.38 7.08
N VAL A 11 16.12 -18.18 7.01
CA VAL A 11 16.93 -17.72 5.88
C VAL A 11 18.25 -18.49 5.83
N THR A 12 18.90 -18.70 6.99
CA THR A 12 20.15 -19.48 7.06
C THR A 12 19.95 -20.90 6.53
N THR A 13 18.89 -21.58 6.96
CA THR A 13 18.57 -22.94 6.48
C THR A 13 18.22 -22.95 5.00
N ALA A 14 17.46 -21.96 4.50
CA ALA A 14 17.16 -21.86 3.08
C ALA A 14 18.43 -21.63 2.23
N ARG A 15 19.33 -20.75 2.66
CA ARG A 15 20.62 -20.52 2.00
C ARG A 15 21.45 -21.80 1.97
N ALA A 16 21.59 -22.49 3.10
CA ALA A 16 22.35 -23.74 3.16
C ALA A 16 21.81 -24.79 2.16
N LYS A 17 20.49 -24.91 2.04
CA LYS A 17 19.86 -25.85 1.10
C LYS A 17 20.07 -25.46 -0.37
N LEU A 18 20.06 -24.16 -0.69
CA LEU A 18 20.20 -23.69 -2.06
C LEU A 18 21.65 -23.52 -2.51
N THR A 19 22.60 -23.36 -1.59
CA THR A 19 24.03 -23.20 -1.91
C THR A 19 24.55 -24.31 -2.84
N HIS A 20 24.09 -25.56 -2.66
CA HIS A 20 24.51 -26.70 -3.47
C HIS A 20 24.07 -26.64 -4.94
N LEU A 21 23.14 -25.74 -5.28
CA LEU A 21 22.69 -25.53 -6.66
C LEU A 21 23.59 -24.55 -7.42
N LEU A 22 24.54 -23.90 -6.75
CA LEU A 22 25.50 -23.01 -7.41
C LEU A 22 26.58 -23.83 -8.13
N PRO A 23 26.99 -23.42 -9.35
CA PRO A 23 26.52 -22.25 -10.09
C PRO A 23 25.13 -22.46 -10.73
N SER A 24 24.26 -21.45 -10.65
CA SER A 24 22.89 -21.50 -11.17
C SER A 24 22.50 -20.20 -11.88
N PRO A 25 21.64 -20.24 -12.92
CA PRO A 25 21.05 -19.03 -13.46
C PRO A 25 20.23 -18.29 -12.38
N CYS A 26 20.34 -16.97 -12.35
CA CYS A 26 19.49 -16.10 -11.56
C CYS A 26 18.05 -16.21 -12.02
N TYR A 27 17.13 -16.55 -11.10
CA TYR A 27 15.70 -16.68 -11.39
C TYR A 27 15.07 -15.43 -12.04
N ARG A 28 15.60 -14.23 -11.75
CA ARG A 28 15.03 -12.97 -12.22
C ARG A 28 15.60 -12.49 -13.56
N CYS A 29 16.89 -12.73 -13.84
CA CYS A 29 17.57 -12.14 -14.99
C CYS A 29 18.32 -13.15 -15.88
N GLY A 30 18.31 -14.44 -15.53
CA GLY A 30 18.90 -15.53 -16.31
C GLY A 30 20.43 -15.62 -16.25
N ARG A 31 21.14 -14.55 -15.85
CA ARG A 31 22.61 -14.56 -15.72
C ARG A 31 23.06 -15.53 -14.63
N THR A 32 24.14 -16.28 -14.91
CA THR A 32 24.73 -17.25 -13.97
C THR A 32 25.24 -16.56 -12.71
N ILE A 33 24.96 -17.18 -11.57
CA ILE A 33 25.52 -16.86 -10.26
C ILE A 33 26.49 -17.97 -9.94
N THR A 34 27.76 -17.62 -9.74
CA THR A 34 28.82 -18.56 -9.37
C THR A 34 28.87 -18.80 -7.86
N GLY A 35 28.37 -17.84 -7.07
CA GLY A 35 28.47 -17.85 -5.61
C GLY A 35 29.63 -17.03 -5.06
N ASP A 36 30.53 -16.57 -5.94
CA ASP A 36 31.61 -15.65 -5.62
C ASP A 36 31.21 -14.21 -6.00
N PRO A 37 31.03 -13.30 -5.01
CA PRO A 37 30.69 -11.91 -5.28
C PRO A 37 31.72 -11.15 -6.12
N GLN A 38 32.99 -11.57 -6.11
CA GLN A 38 34.03 -10.94 -6.92
C GLN A 38 33.85 -11.23 -8.42
N ILE A 39 33.38 -12.43 -8.74
CA ILE A 39 33.09 -12.86 -10.12
C ILE A 39 31.71 -12.35 -10.55
N ASP A 40 30.70 -12.49 -9.68
CA ASP A 40 29.31 -12.19 -9.99
C ASP A 40 29.04 -10.67 -10.02
N GLY A 41 29.91 -9.86 -9.37
CA GLY A 41 29.72 -8.42 -9.20
C GLY A 41 28.53 -8.05 -8.29
N ASP A 42 27.90 -9.05 -7.67
CA ASP A 42 26.82 -8.94 -6.71
C ASP A 42 26.83 -10.19 -5.81
N THR A 43 26.17 -10.10 -4.68
CA THR A 43 25.86 -11.28 -3.85
C THR A 43 24.61 -11.97 -4.36
N TRP A 44 24.38 -13.21 -3.94
CA TRP A 44 23.12 -13.90 -4.17
C TRP A 44 22.28 -13.97 -2.88
N ASP A 45 20.97 -13.94 -3.07
CA ASP A 45 19.95 -14.05 -2.05
C ASP A 45 18.92 -15.11 -2.43
N VAL A 46 18.21 -15.60 -1.41
CA VAL A 46 17.05 -16.47 -1.58
C VAL A 46 15.85 -15.62 -1.98
N ASP A 47 15.34 -15.85 -3.18
CA ASP A 47 14.15 -15.23 -3.72
C ASP A 47 12.92 -16.10 -3.51
N HIS A 48 11.75 -15.47 -3.44
CA HIS A 48 10.47 -16.17 -3.52
C HIS A 48 9.95 -16.09 -4.96
N ALA A 49 9.73 -17.25 -5.59
CA ALA A 49 9.21 -17.33 -6.95
C ALA A 49 7.84 -16.65 -7.06
N THR A 50 6.92 -17.05 -6.18
CA THR A 50 5.70 -16.32 -5.83
C THR A 50 5.99 -15.44 -4.63
N SER A 51 5.77 -14.13 -4.73
CA SER A 51 6.15 -13.23 -3.65
C SER A 51 5.30 -13.47 -2.39
N ARG A 52 5.87 -13.20 -1.22
CA ARG A 52 5.15 -13.31 0.06
C ARG A 52 3.90 -12.44 0.13
N VAL A 53 3.89 -11.32 -0.58
CA VAL A 53 2.77 -10.38 -0.59
C VAL A 53 1.61 -10.89 -1.46
N GLU A 54 1.88 -11.87 -2.33
CA GLU A 54 0.91 -12.57 -3.18
C GLU A 54 0.51 -13.94 -2.62
N GLY A 55 0.95 -14.26 -1.39
CA GLY A 55 0.65 -15.54 -0.73
C GLY A 55 1.71 -16.62 -0.89
N GLY A 56 2.88 -16.30 -1.46
CA GLY A 56 3.98 -17.25 -1.61
C GLY A 56 4.53 -17.77 -0.27
N GLY A 57 4.68 -19.09 -0.19
CA GLY A 57 5.18 -19.82 0.97
C GLY A 57 6.71 -19.78 1.15
N HIS A 58 7.18 -20.48 2.18
CA HIS A 58 8.61 -20.67 2.49
C HIS A 58 9.09 -22.10 2.21
N ASP A 59 8.24 -22.90 1.57
CA ASP A 59 8.57 -24.21 1.04
C ASP A 59 9.65 -24.09 -0.03
N LEU A 60 10.50 -25.12 -0.14
CA LEU A 60 11.63 -25.09 -1.08
C LEU A 60 11.21 -24.96 -2.55
N GLN A 61 9.99 -25.36 -2.89
CA GLN A 61 9.48 -25.27 -4.27
C GLN A 61 9.22 -23.81 -4.68
N ASN A 62 8.90 -22.94 -3.71
CA ASN A 62 8.73 -21.51 -3.92
C ASN A 62 10.04 -20.70 -3.72
N LEU A 63 11.17 -21.33 -3.42
CA LEU A 63 12.44 -20.64 -3.21
C LEU A 63 13.36 -20.80 -4.41
N ALA A 64 14.02 -19.72 -4.80
CA ALA A 64 14.96 -19.71 -5.91
C ALA A 64 16.22 -18.90 -5.59
N ILE A 65 17.28 -19.10 -6.37
CA ILE A 65 18.51 -18.31 -6.28
C ILE A 65 18.37 -17.10 -7.19
N SER A 66 18.74 -15.93 -6.68
CA SER A 66 18.77 -14.69 -7.45
C SER A 66 19.90 -13.78 -7.00
N HIS A 67 20.33 -12.88 -7.88
CA HIS A 67 21.18 -11.76 -7.48
C HIS A 67 20.45 -10.90 -6.46
N SER A 68 21.15 -10.47 -5.42
CA SER A 68 20.62 -9.62 -4.35
C SER A 68 20.01 -8.34 -4.89
N LEU A 69 20.64 -7.70 -5.88
CA LEU A 69 20.09 -6.51 -6.55
C LEU A 69 18.82 -6.81 -7.32
N CYS A 70 18.75 -7.95 -8.03
CA CYS A 70 17.55 -8.34 -8.76
C CYS A 70 16.38 -8.61 -7.80
N ASN A 71 16.63 -9.33 -6.71
CA ASN A 71 15.64 -9.60 -5.66
C ASN A 71 15.10 -8.30 -5.05
N ARG A 72 16.00 -7.41 -4.61
CA ARG A 72 15.62 -6.11 -4.01
C ARG A 72 14.86 -5.22 -4.98
N ARG A 73 15.27 -5.17 -6.26
CA ARG A 73 14.56 -4.41 -7.31
C ARG A 73 13.14 -4.94 -7.50
N HIS A 74 12.98 -6.27 -7.56
CA HIS A 74 11.66 -6.90 -7.67
C HIS A 74 10.78 -6.59 -6.45
N GLY A 75 11.30 -6.79 -5.23
CA GLY A 75 10.60 -6.47 -4.00
C GLY A 75 10.22 -4.99 -3.89
N GLY A 76 11.10 -4.08 -4.32
CA GLY A 76 10.83 -2.64 -4.39
C GLY A 76 9.71 -2.29 -5.36
N LYS A 77 9.69 -2.91 -6.55
CA LYS A 77 8.61 -2.75 -7.53
C LYS A 77 7.25 -3.17 -6.94
N LEU A 78 7.19 -4.35 -6.31
CA LEU A 78 5.96 -4.83 -5.66
C LEU A 78 5.53 -3.94 -4.50
N GLY A 79 6.48 -3.50 -3.66
CA GLY A 79 6.22 -2.58 -2.56
C GLY A 79 5.62 -1.26 -3.03
N ASN A 80 6.16 -0.69 -4.11
CA ASN A 80 5.66 0.55 -4.70
C ASN A 80 4.25 0.38 -5.30
N GLN A 81 3.99 -0.74 -5.99
CA GLN A 81 2.66 -1.05 -6.51
C GLN A 81 1.61 -1.17 -5.38
N ARG A 82 1.97 -1.80 -4.26
CA ARG A 82 1.08 -1.90 -3.09
C ARG A 82 0.80 -0.52 -2.47
N LYS A 83 1.82 0.31 -2.32
CA LYS A 83 1.65 1.69 -1.82
C LYS A 83 0.74 2.51 -2.74
N ALA A 84 0.91 2.39 -4.06
CA ALA A 84 0.05 3.05 -5.03
C ALA A 84 -1.41 2.61 -4.90
N LYS A 85 -1.67 1.29 -4.85
CA LYS A 85 -3.03 0.75 -4.63
C LYS A 85 -3.65 1.25 -3.32
N ALA A 86 -2.89 1.22 -2.23
CA ALA A 86 -3.36 1.71 -0.93
C ALA A 86 -3.70 3.21 -0.96
N LYS A 87 -2.92 4.02 -1.69
CA LYS A 87 -3.21 5.45 -1.89
C LYS A 87 -4.52 5.65 -2.66
N THR A 88 -4.75 4.88 -3.72
CA THR A 88 -6.02 4.92 -4.49
C THR A 88 -7.22 4.55 -3.63
N ILE A 89 -7.12 3.49 -2.81
CA ILE A 89 -8.20 3.08 -1.90
C ILE A 89 -8.51 4.21 -0.90
N ARG A 90 -7.49 4.76 -0.25
CA ARG A 90 -7.67 5.89 0.69
C ARG A 90 -8.30 7.11 0.02
N MET A 91 -7.94 7.40 -1.23
CA MET A 91 -8.53 8.50 -1.99
C MET A 91 -10.02 8.25 -2.23
N ILE A 92 -10.40 7.07 -2.72
CA ILE A 92 -11.81 6.67 -2.91
C ILE A 92 -12.60 6.72 -1.60
N GLU A 93 -12.01 6.24 -0.49
CA GLU A 93 -12.62 6.31 0.83
C GLU A 93 -12.84 7.76 1.28
N SER A 94 -11.87 8.64 1.04
CA SER A 94 -11.98 10.06 1.37
C SER A 94 -13.05 10.78 0.53
N GLU A 95 -13.21 10.42 -0.74
CA GLU A 95 -14.29 10.97 -1.58
C GLU A 95 -15.68 10.51 -1.09
N ARG A 96 -15.80 9.25 -0.63
CA ARG A 96 -17.05 8.72 -0.07
C ARG A 96 -17.42 9.42 1.23
N THR A 97 -16.45 9.64 2.13
CA THR A 97 -16.74 10.33 3.39
C THR A 97 -17.14 11.78 3.14
N VAL A 98 -16.48 12.52 2.25
CA VAL A 98 -16.85 13.91 1.93
C VAL A 98 -18.29 14.01 1.38
N LYS A 99 -18.70 13.11 0.49
CA LYS A 99 -20.09 13.07 -0.02
C LYS A 99 -21.12 12.77 1.08
N PHE A 100 -20.75 11.97 2.08
CA PHE A 100 -21.64 11.67 3.21
C PHE A 100 -21.86 12.91 4.09
N TRP A 101 -20.81 13.68 4.39
CA TRP A 101 -20.93 14.95 5.10
C TRP A 101 -21.76 15.97 4.31
N SER A 102 -21.58 16.07 2.99
CA SER A 102 -22.37 16.99 2.18
C SER A 102 -23.87 16.68 2.19
N VAL A 103 -24.28 15.40 2.25
CA VAL A 103 -25.70 15.01 2.37
C VAL A 103 -26.24 15.28 3.78
N ALA A 104 -25.43 15.05 4.82
CA ALA A 104 -25.80 15.39 6.20
C ALA A 104 -26.01 16.90 6.37
N ASP A 105 -25.13 17.70 5.78
CA ASP A 105 -25.23 19.17 5.76
C ASP A 105 -26.40 19.66 4.91
N LEU A 106 -26.71 19.00 3.78
CA LEU A 106 -27.90 19.34 2.99
C LEU A 106 -29.19 19.02 3.76
N LYS A 107 -29.24 17.90 4.48
CA LYS A 107 -30.39 17.55 5.34
C LYS A 107 -30.52 18.50 6.53
N SER A 108 -29.41 18.98 7.10
CA SER A 108 -29.45 19.97 8.17
C SER A 108 -29.99 21.32 7.67
N LEU A 109 -29.59 21.75 6.47
CA LEU A 109 -30.13 22.93 5.79
C LEU A 109 -31.63 22.81 5.47
N ILE A 110 -32.08 21.67 4.95
CA ILE A 110 -33.51 21.44 4.67
C ILE A 110 -34.34 21.49 5.96
N ARG A 111 -33.85 20.92 7.08
CA ARG A 111 -34.53 21.01 8.39
C ARG A 111 -34.60 22.42 8.96
N VAL A 112 -33.70 23.32 8.60
CA VAL A 112 -33.77 24.74 8.99
C VAL A 112 -34.83 25.46 8.16
N PHE A 113 -34.95 25.13 6.88
CA PHE A 113 -35.95 25.73 5.99
C PHE A 113 -37.38 25.27 6.30
N GLN A 114 -37.60 23.96 6.58
CA GLN A 114 -38.91 23.42 6.93
C GLN A 114 -39.50 24.07 8.19
N ARG A 115 -38.68 24.27 9.23
CA ARG A 115 -39.09 24.91 10.50
C ARG A 115 -39.55 26.36 10.33
N ARG A 116 -39.16 27.03 9.25
CA ARG A 116 -39.56 28.40 8.93
C ARG A 116 -40.93 28.46 8.25
N HIS A 117 -41.36 27.38 7.60
CA HIS A 117 -42.63 27.29 6.91
C HIS A 117 -43.77 26.86 7.83
N ASP A 118 -43.46 26.09 8.88
CA ASP A 118 -44.45 25.55 9.83
C ASP A 118 -44.75 26.46 11.03
N ASN A 119 -44.13 27.65 11.12
CA ASN A 119 -44.37 28.61 12.21
C ASN A 119 -44.51 30.06 11.70
N PRO A 120 -45.73 30.49 11.33
CA PRO A 120 -45.99 31.86 10.84
C PRO A 120 -45.88 32.94 11.92
N ALA A 121 -45.56 32.61 13.19
CA ALA A 121 -45.43 33.58 14.27
C ALA A 121 -44.01 34.14 14.47
N ALA A 122 -43.02 33.71 13.67
CA ALA A 122 -41.67 34.25 13.76
C ALA A 122 -41.60 35.66 13.16
N ARG A 123 -41.73 36.67 14.03
CA ARG A 123 -41.59 38.10 13.72
C ARG A 123 -40.32 38.38 12.88
N PRO A 124 -40.38 39.25 11.86
CA PRO A 124 -39.19 39.70 11.16
C PRO A 124 -38.33 40.55 12.10
N LEU A 125 -37.08 40.15 12.32
CA LEU A 125 -36.06 41.03 12.87
C LEU A 125 -35.86 42.18 11.87
N SER A 126 -36.11 43.39 12.34
CA SER A 126 -35.88 44.63 11.64
C SER A 126 -34.47 44.68 11.05
N PHE A 127 -34.39 44.78 9.73
CA PHE A 127 -33.19 45.17 9.00
C PHE A 127 -32.73 46.54 9.52
N LEU A 128 -31.58 46.57 10.19
CA LEU A 128 -30.85 47.81 10.44
C LEU A 128 -30.26 48.27 9.10
N SER A 129 -30.81 49.36 8.54
CA SER A 129 -30.25 50.04 7.38
C SER A 129 -28.84 50.57 7.70
N PRO A 130 -27.85 50.41 6.79
CA PRO A 130 -26.57 51.08 6.93
C PRO A 130 -26.74 52.58 6.65
N LYS A 131 -26.41 53.43 7.62
CA LYS A 131 -26.26 54.87 7.39
C LYS A 131 -25.06 55.10 6.48
N VAL A 132 -25.32 55.61 5.28
CA VAL A 132 -24.31 56.23 4.41
C VAL A 132 -24.02 57.61 4.99
N ALA A 133 -22.76 57.86 5.36
CA ALA A 133 -22.26 59.19 5.67
C ALA A 133 -21.41 59.66 4.49
N ALA A 134 -21.76 60.84 3.95
CA ALA A 134 -20.97 61.63 3.03
C ALA A 134 -20.15 62.67 3.83
#